data_AF-A0A8D3WXB1-F1
#
_entry.id   AF-A0A8D3WXB1-F1
#
_cell.length_a   1.000
_cell.length_b   1.000
_cell.length_c   1.000
_cell.angle_alpha   90.00
_cell.angle_beta   90.00
_cell.angle_gamma   90.00
#
_symmetry.space_group_name_H-M   'P 1'
#
loop_
_entity.id
_entity.type
_entity.pdbx_description
1 polymer ?
#
loop_
_entity_poly.entity_id
_entity_poly.type
_entity_poly.pdbx_seq_one_letter_code
_entity_poly.pdbx_strand_id
1 'polypeptide(L)'
;MSKSKFLQQLNESLKPLSSKERADILQDYEEHFSIGLEEGKTEEEIVASLGSPNQIAKELLADYHVEQATAKATTQNILRATWAVIGLAFFNVVIVLGPAVALAGFILSAWAIGLCFLLSPILVLGEAIVHSSGFFLFNFFMSLAFCGLGYFIMLGMFVVTKLAIKGFVRYLKYNVSLVKGGLKRVE
;
A
#
# COMPACT_ATOMS: atom_id res chain seq x y z
N MET A 1 10.16 -29.15 46.80
CA MET A 1 9.60 -30.05 45.76
C MET A 1 10.74 -30.91 45.28
N SER A 2 10.53 -32.16 44.87
CA SER A 2 11.63 -32.99 44.37
C SER A 2 12.02 -32.64 42.93
N LYS A 3 13.26 -32.97 42.54
CA LYS A 3 13.80 -32.80 41.18
C LYS A 3 12.86 -33.37 40.12
N SER A 4 12.42 -34.61 40.30
CA SER A 4 11.53 -35.31 39.35
C SER A 4 10.23 -34.53 39.10
N LYS A 5 9.64 -33.96 40.17
CA LYS A 5 8.41 -33.18 40.06
C LYS A 5 8.63 -31.83 39.34
N PHE A 6 9.78 -31.19 39.58
CA PHE A 6 10.16 -29.95 38.90
C PHE A 6 10.31 -30.18 37.39
N LEU A 7 11.11 -31.18 36.99
CA LEU A 7 11.36 -31.50 35.59
C LEU A 7 10.08 -31.93 34.86
N GLN A 8 9.19 -32.68 35.53
CA GLN A 8 7.90 -33.04 34.96
C GLN A 8 7.03 -31.81 34.65
N GLN A 9 6.92 -30.87 35.59
CA GLN A 9 6.14 -29.64 35.40
C GLN A 9 6.74 -28.72 34.32
N LEU A 10 8.07 -28.63 34.26
CA LEU A 10 8.77 -27.89 33.22
C LEU A 10 8.52 -28.52 31.84
N ASN A 11 8.64 -29.85 31.72
CA ASN A 11 8.37 -30.59 30.49
C ASN A 11 6.92 -30.41 30.00
N GLU A 12 5.94 -30.44 30.90
CA GLU A 12 4.54 -30.22 30.55
C GLU A 12 4.28 -28.79 30.05
N SER A 13 4.94 -27.81 30.66
CA SER A 13 4.80 -26.40 30.32
C SER A 13 5.51 -26.04 29.00
N LEU A 14 6.56 -26.77 28.63
CA LEU A 14 7.32 -26.60 27.38
C LEU A 14 6.79 -27.42 26.18
N LYS A 15 5.58 -27.99 26.27
CA LYS A 15 4.93 -28.70 25.15
C LYS A 15 4.86 -27.95 23.81
N PRO A 16 4.77 -26.60 23.75
CA PRO A 16 4.78 -25.87 22.48
C PRO A 16 6.12 -25.92 21.71
N LEU A 17 7.23 -26.27 22.37
CA LEU A 17 8.54 -26.47 21.74
C LEU A 17 8.64 -27.86 21.07
N SER A 18 9.60 -28.02 20.15
CA SER A 18 9.85 -29.33 19.57
C SER A 18 10.36 -30.33 20.62
N SER A 19 10.21 -31.63 20.35
CA SER A 19 10.68 -32.68 21.28
C SER A 19 12.18 -32.62 21.54
N LYS A 20 12.95 -32.16 20.56
CA LYS A 20 14.41 -32.01 20.67
C LYS A 20 14.78 -30.84 21.57
N GLU A 21 14.28 -29.64 21.28
CA GLU A 21 14.55 -28.42 22.09
C GLU A 21 14.12 -28.61 23.54
N ARG A 22 12.97 -29.26 23.75
CA ARG A 22 12.49 -29.58 25.11
C ARG A 22 13.42 -30.56 25.83
N ALA A 23 13.96 -31.55 25.14
CA ALA A 23 14.90 -32.50 25.74
C ALA A 23 16.21 -31.82 26.12
N ASP A 24 16.72 -30.94 25.24
CA ASP A 24 17.94 -30.17 25.49
C ASP A 24 17.78 -29.28 26.74
N ILE A 25 16.66 -28.54 26.84
CA ILE A 25 16.37 -27.70 28.02
C ILE A 25 16.26 -28.55 29.29
N LEU A 26 15.57 -29.68 29.25
CA LEU A 26 15.44 -30.54 30.43
C LEU A 26 16.79 -31.13 30.88
N GLN A 27 17.68 -31.43 29.93
CA GLN A 27 19.03 -31.90 30.22
C GLN A 27 19.85 -30.83 30.95
N ASP A 28 19.78 -29.57 30.53
CA ASP A 28 20.49 -28.46 31.21
C ASP A 28 20.05 -28.33 32.68
N TYR A 29 18.74 -28.40 32.94
CA TYR A 29 18.23 -28.36 34.31
C TYR A 29 18.60 -29.61 35.11
N GLU A 30 18.58 -30.80 34.49
CA GLU A 30 19.01 -32.05 35.11
C GLU A 30 20.48 -32.00 35.56
N GLU A 31 21.34 -31.38 34.74
CA GLU A 31 22.75 -31.15 35.04
C GLU A 31 22.92 -30.13 36.17
N HIS A 32 22.13 -29.06 36.17
CA HIS A 32 22.11 -28.05 37.24
C HIS A 32 21.71 -28.64 38.60
N PHE A 33 20.77 -29.58 38.63
CA PHE A 33 20.43 -30.32 39.85
C PHE A 33 21.58 -31.21 40.32
N SER A 34 22.29 -31.85 39.38
CA SER A 34 23.42 -32.74 39.69
C SER A 34 24.57 -31.97 40.34
N ILE A 35 24.92 -30.81 39.78
CA ILE A 35 25.96 -29.91 40.33
C ILE A 35 25.57 -29.43 41.73
N GLY A 36 24.32 -29.01 41.94
CA GLY A 36 23.87 -28.54 43.25
C GLY A 36 23.95 -29.63 44.33
N LEU A 37 23.66 -30.88 43.98
CA LEU A 37 23.80 -32.02 44.89
C LEU A 37 25.26 -32.32 45.23
N GLU A 38 26.17 -32.21 44.25
CA GLU A 38 27.62 -32.37 44.47
C GLU A 38 28.19 -31.27 45.38
N GLU A 39 27.63 -30.06 45.33
CA GLU A 39 27.95 -28.95 46.23
C GLU A 39 27.34 -29.12 47.65
N GLY A 40 26.63 -30.22 47.90
CA GLY A 40 26.03 -30.54 49.19
C GLY A 40 24.69 -29.84 49.47
N LYS A 41 24.05 -29.23 48.46
CA LYS A 41 22.70 -28.66 48.59
C LYS A 41 21.65 -29.76 48.50
N THR A 42 20.53 -29.54 49.16
CA THR A 42 19.34 -30.40 49.04
C THR A 42 18.54 -30.06 47.78
N GLU A 43 17.74 -31.00 47.27
CA GLU A 43 16.86 -30.74 46.12
C GLU A 43 15.92 -29.56 46.37
N GLU A 44 15.44 -29.40 47.60
CA GLU A 44 14.58 -28.30 48.02
C GLU A 44 15.26 -26.93 47.91
N GLU A 45 16.52 -26.84 48.29
CA GLU A 45 17.31 -25.60 48.19
C GLU A 45 17.59 -25.23 46.74
N ILE A 46 17.90 -26.23 45.89
CA ILE A 46 18.11 -26.02 44.46
C ILE A 46 16.81 -25.51 43.82
N VAL A 47 15.68 -26.14 44.11
CA VAL A 47 14.36 -25.68 43.63
C VAL A 47 14.05 -24.26 44.09
N ALA A 48 14.32 -23.94 45.36
CA ALA A 48 14.07 -22.61 45.89
C ALA A 48 14.91 -21.55 45.16
N SER A 49 16.12 -21.90 44.73
CA SER A 49 16.99 -21.02 43.93
C SER A 49 16.55 -20.86 42.48
N LEU A 50 15.99 -21.91 41.86
CA LEU A 50 15.52 -21.91 40.48
C LEU A 50 14.14 -21.22 40.32
N GLY A 51 13.30 -21.29 41.36
CA GLY A 51 11.96 -20.71 41.34
C GLY A 51 10.90 -21.64 40.73
N SER A 52 9.90 -21.07 40.06
CA SER A 52 8.75 -21.83 39.56
C SER A 52 9.00 -22.36 38.13
N PRO A 53 8.84 -23.68 37.88
CA PRO A 53 9.01 -24.25 36.54
C PRO A 53 8.03 -23.64 35.51
N ASN A 54 6.84 -23.22 35.96
CA ASN A 54 5.87 -22.55 35.09
C ASN A 54 6.31 -21.13 34.68
N GLN A 55 7.04 -20.42 35.55
CA GLN A 55 7.57 -19.08 35.23
C GLN A 55 8.71 -19.19 34.23
N ILE A 56 9.63 -20.13 34.46
CA ILE A 56 10.74 -20.46 33.54
C ILE A 56 10.19 -20.81 32.16
N ALA A 57 9.20 -21.72 32.10
CA ALA A 57 8.58 -22.09 30.84
C ALA A 57 7.92 -20.90 30.14
N LYS A 58 7.28 -20.01 30.89
CA LYS A 58 6.64 -18.80 30.34
C LYS A 58 7.66 -17.86 29.72
N GLU A 59 8.83 -17.70 30.34
CA GLU A 59 9.92 -16.87 29.83
C GLU A 59 10.52 -17.47 28.56
N LEU A 60 10.87 -18.75 28.58
CA LEU A 60 11.41 -19.48 27.42
C LEU A 60 10.43 -19.47 26.22
N LEU A 61 9.13 -19.63 26.48
CA LEU A 61 8.11 -19.57 25.43
C LEU A 61 7.89 -18.15 24.90
N ALA A 62 8.05 -17.12 25.73
CA ALA A 62 7.93 -15.73 25.28
C ALA A 62 9.00 -15.43 24.22
N ASP A 63 10.25 -15.81 24.48
CA ASP A 63 11.37 -15.62 23.54
C ASP A 63 11.14 -16.43 22.24
N TYR A 64 10.71 -17.69 22.36
CA TYR A 64 10.37 -18.52 21.21
C TYR A 64 9.27 -17.91 20.33
N HIS A 65 8.24 -17.30 20.94
CA HIS A 65 7.17 -16.64 20.19
C HIS A 65 7.63 -15.36 19.50
N VAL A 66 8.54 -14.59 20.10
CA VAL A 66 9.15 -13.42 19.48
C VAL A 66 10.03 -13.83 18.28
N GLU A 67 10.82 -14.89 18.44
CA GLU A 67 11.65 -15.43 17.37
C GLU A 67 10.82 -15.97 16.21
N GLN A 68 9.74 -16.70 16.48
CA GLN A 68 8.80 -17.13 15.43
C GLN A 68 8.10 -15.96 14.72
N ALA A 69 7.77 -14.90 15.45
CA ALA A 69 7.15 -13.72 14.87
C ALA A 69 8.09 -12.99 13.90
N THR A 70 9.40 -12.99 14.19
CA THR A 70 10.42 -12.38 13.32
C THR A 70 10.85 -13.31 12.18
N ALA A 71 10.95 -14.62 12.40
CA ALA A 71 11.34 -15.62 11.40
C ALA A 71 10.33 -15.76 10.24
N LYS A 72 9.05 -15.44 10.46
CA LYS A 72 8.03 -15.43 9.39
C LYS A 72 8.29 -14.38 8.30
N ALA A 73 9.12 -13.37 8.56
CA ALA A 73 9.60 -12.43 7.56
C ALA A 73 10.85 -12.97 6.82
N THR A 74 10.71 -14.10 6.12
CA THR A 74 11.80 -14.66 5.31
C THR A 74 12.16 -13.68 4.17
N THR A 75 13.45 -13.54 3.85
CA THR A 75 13.95 -12.68 2.75
C THR A 75 13.20 -12.88 1.42
N GLN A 76 12.76 -14.11 1.15
CA GLN A 76 11.94 -14.45 -0.02
C GLN A 76 10.55 -13.82 0.01
N ASN A 77 9.90 -13.77 1.17
CA ASN A 77 8.58 -13.12 1.35
C ASN A 77 8.70 -11.61 1.22
N ILE A 78 9.78 -11.02 1.76
CA ILE A 78 10.08 -9.60 1.62
C ILE A 78 10.35 -9.25 0.16
N LEU A 79 11.21 -10.00 -0.54
CA LEU A 79 11.52 -9.77 -1.95
C LEU A 79 10.26 -9.85 -2.83
N ARG A 80 9.40 -10.87 -2.60
CA ARG A 80 8.11 -10.99 -3.31
C ARG A 80 7.20 -9.79 -3.03
N ALA A 81 7.10 -9.34 -1.78
CA ALA A 81 6.32 -8.17 -1.42
C ALA A 81 6.86 -6.89 -2.10
N THR A 82 8.18 -6.70 -2.14
CA THR A 82 8.81 -5.57 -2.84
C THR A 82 8.49 -5.58 -4.33
N TRP A 83 8.59 -6.73 -5.00
CA TRP A 83 8.20 -6.86 -6.40
C TRP A 83 6.72 -6.58 -6.64
N ALA A 84 5.85 -7.04 -5.73
CA ALA A 84 4.42 -6.76 -5.80
C ALA A 84 4.14 -5.25 -5.66
N VAL A 85 4.82 -4.56 -4.74
CA VAL A 85 4.68 -3.10 -4.55
C VAL A 85 5.17 -2.33 -5.78
N ILE A 86 6.34 -2.69 -6.33
CA ILE A 86 6.87 -2.06 -7.55
C ILE A 86 5.92 -2.30 -8.72
N GLY A 87 5.47 -3.54 -8.90
CA GLY A 87 4.52 -3.92 -9.95
C GLY A 87 3.19 -3.17 -9.81
N LEU A 88 2.67 -3.05 -8.59
CA LEU A 88 1.44 -2.30 -8.31
C LEU A 88 1.60 -0.81 -8.61
N ALA A 89 2.75 -0.21 -8.27
CA ALA A 89 3.04 1.17 -8.57
C ALA A 89 3.07 1.42 -10.09
N PHE A 90 3.81 0.61 -10.84
CA PHE A 90 3.85 0.70 -12.31
C PHE A 90 2.48 0.46 -12.95
N PHE A 91 1.76 -0.56 -12.48
CA PHE A 91 0.41 -0.88 -12.95
C PHE A 91 -0.53 0.31 -12.75
N ASN A 92 -0.48 0.96 -11.59
CA ASN A 92 -1.31 2.14 -11.31
C ASN A 92 -0.96 3.31 -12.25
N VAL A 93 0.33 3.58 -12.49
CA VAL A 93 0.76 4.61 -13.46
C VAL A 93 0.19 4.34 -14.85
N VAL A 94 0.32 3.12 -15.38
CA VAL A 94 -0.14 2.84 -16.74
C VAL A 94 -1.67 2.85 -16.83
N ILE A 95 -2.35 2.18 -15.92
CA ILE A 95 -3.79 1.93 -16.00
C ILE A 95 -4.63 3.11 -15.52
N VAL A 96 -4.14 3.88 -14.55
CA VAL A 96 -4.88 5.03 -14.00
C VAL A 96 -4.38 6.33 -14.61
N LEU A 97 -3.07 6.60 -14.51
CA LEU A 97 -2.53 7.89 -14.95
C LEU A 97 -2.57 8.02 -16.47
N GLY A 98 -2.27 6.96 -17.22
CA GLY A 98 -2.29 6.95 -18.69
C GLY A 98 -3.62 7.45 -19.27
N PRO A 99 -4.76 6.79 -18.99
CA PRO A 99 -6.08 7.24 -19.44
C PRO A 99 -6.46 8.63 -18.93
N ALA A 100 -6.06 8.99 -17.69
CA ALA A 100 -6.34 10.32 -17.14
C ALA A 100 -5.63 11.43 -17.92
N VAL A 101 -4.35 11.24 -18.26
CA VAL A 101 -3.57 12.17 -19.07
C VAL A 101 -4.11 12.24 -20.50
N ALA A 102 -4.46 11.11 -21.10
CA ALA A 102 -5.07 11.08 -22.43
C ALA A 102 -6.40 11.86 -22.47
N LEU A 103 -7.26 11.66 -21.47
CA LEU A 103 -8.53 12.40 -21.34
C LEU A 103 -8.29 13.90 -21.14
N ALA A 104 -7.33 14.28 -20.28
CA ALA A 104 -6.98 15.68 -20.07
C ALA A 104 -6.44 16.33 -21.36
N GLY A 105 -5.57 15.64 -22.09
CA GLY A 105 -5.04 16.10 -23.38
C GLY A 105 -6.14 16.27 -24.43
N PHE A 106 -7.10 15.34 -24.49
CA PHE A 106 -8.26 15.46 -25.37
C PHE A 106 -9.12 16.69 -25.03
N ILE A 107 -9.41 16.90 -23.74
CA ILE A 107 -10.17 18.06 -23.27
C ILE A 107 -9.46 19.37 -23.63
N LEU A 108 -8.16 19.46 -23.35
CA LEU A 108 -7.35 20.65 -23.67
C LEU A 108 -7.33 20.93 -25.18
N SER A 109 -7.16 19.89 -26.00
CA SER A 109 -7.15 20.01 -27.46
C SER A 109 -8.50 20.50 -27.99
N ALA A 110 -9.61 19.98 -27.45
CA ALA A 110 -10.95 20.41 -27.84
C ALA A 110 -11.24 21.87 -27.45
N TRP A 111 -10.78 22.32 -26.28
CA TRP A 111 -10.83 23.74 -25.89
C TRP A 111 -10.01 24.62 -26.84
N ALA A 112 -8.80 24.19 -27.21
CA ALA A 112 -7.94 24.93 -28.13
C ALA A 112 -8.59 25.05 -29.53
N ILE A 113 -9.15 23.96 -30.06
CA ILE A 113 -9.88 23.97 -31.34
C ILE A 113 -11.08 24.92 -31.28
N GLY A 114 -11.88 24.82 -30.20
CA GLY A 114 -13.03 25.70 -29.99
C GLY A 114 -12.62 27.19 -29.96
N LEU A 115 -11.51 27.50 -29.29
CA LEU A 115 -10.98 28.87 -29.22
C LEU A 115 -10.47 29.36 -30.57
N CYS A 116 -9.71 28.54 -31.32
CA CYS A 116 -9.24 28.89 -32.66
C CYS A 116 -10.42 29.20 -33.61
N PHE A 117 -11.47 28.39 -33.54
CA PHE A 117 -12.67 28.58 -34.34
C PHE A 117 -13.44 29.84 -33.93
N LEU A 118 -13.56 30.11 -32.63
CA LEU A 118 -14.20 31.31 -32.12
C LEU A 118 -13.48 32.60 -32.56
N LEU A 119 -12.14 32.56 -32.61
CA LEU A 119 -11.32 33.68 -33.06
C LEU A 119 -11.21 33.81 -34.59
N SER A 120 -11.69 32.82 -35.34
CA SER A 120 -11.50 32.76 -36.80
C SER A 120 -11.95 34.03 -37.57
N PRO A 121 -13.04 34.74 -37.22
CA PRO A 121 -13.40 35.96 -37.95
C PRO A 121 -12.39 37.09 -37.75
N ILE A 122 -11.81 37.21 -36.55
CA ILE A 122 -10.79 38.22 -36.24
C ILE A 122 -9.52 37.92 -37.05
N LEU A 123 -9.14 36.65 -37.17
CA LEU A 123 -7.98 36.23 -37.95
C LEU A 123 -8.13 36.57 -39.43
N VAL A 124 -9.31 36.32 -40.02
CA VAL A 124 -9.59 36.66 -41.42
C VAL A 124 -9.59 38.18 -41.65
N LEU A 125 -10.12 38.96 -40.70
CA LEU A 125 -10.04 40.43 -40.77
C LEU A 125 -8.58 40.92 -40.70
N GLY A 126 -7.75 40.31 -39.85
CA GLY A 126 -6.33 40.60 -39.78
C GLY A 126 -5.58 40.27 -41.07
N GLU A 127 -5.88 39.11 -41.67
CA GLU A 127 -5.33 38.72 -42.98
C GLU A 127 -5.69 39.73 -44.07
N ALA A 128 -6.95 40.19 -44.11
CA ALA A 128 -7.43 41.12 -45.13
C ALA A 128 -6.72 42.48 -45.14
N ILE A 129 -6.17 42.91 -43.99
CA ILE A 129 -5.39 44.15 -43.87
C ILE A 129 -3.99 43.97 -44.46
N VAL A 130 -3.39 42.79 -44.30
CA VAL A 130 -2.01 42.50 -44.74
C VAL A 130 -1.98 42.04 -46.19
N HIS A 131 -2.95 41.22 -46.60
CA HIS A 131 -3.06 40.63 -47.93
C HIS A 131 -4.47 40.86 -48.48
N SER A 132 -4.57 41.59 -49.59
CA SER A 132 -5.83 41.76 -50.31
C SER A 132 -6.08 40.53 -51.20
N SER A 133 -6.72 39.50 -50.65
CA SER A 133 -7.15 38.32 -51.40
C SER A 133 -8.47 38.57 -52.14
N GLY A 134 -8.60 38.05 -53.37
CA GLY A 134 -9.82 38.23 -54.19
C GLY A 134 -11.07 37.52 -53.64
N PHE A 135 -10.92 36.68 -52.61
CA PHE A 135 -11.98 35.85 -52.02
C PHE A 135 -12.35 36.27 -50.59
N PHE A 136 -12.07 37.51 -50.18
CA PHE A 136 -12.32 38.00 -48.82
C PHE A 136 -13.74 37.66 -48.30
N LEU A 137 -14.77 37.97 -49.09
CA LEU A 137 -16.16 37.76 -48.69
C LEU A 137 -16.43 36.28 -48.38
N PHE A 138 -15.94 35.37 -49.21
CA PHE A 138 -16.06 33.93 -49.01
C PHE A 138 -15.36 33.47 -47.73
N ASN A 139 -14.11 33.87 -47.52
CA ASN A 139 -13.34 33.52 -46.32
C ASN A 139 -14.00 34.08 -45.04
N PHE A 140 -14.54 35.29 -45.11
CA PHE A 140 -15.24 35.92 -44.00
C PHE A 140 -16.51 35.14 -43.63
N PHE A 141 -17.37 34.79 -44.59
CA PHE A 141 -18.55 33.96 -44.33
C PHE A 141 -18.19 32.56 -43.79
N MET A 142 -17.13 31.93 -44.31
CA MET A 142 -16.64 30.66 -43.78
C MET A 142 -16.14 30.78 -42.33
N SER A 143 -15.46 31.86 -41.99
CA SER A 143 -15.02 32.12 -40.62
C SER A 143 -16.19 32.32 -39.66
N LEU A 144 -17.29 32.94 -40.10
CA LEU A 144 -18.51 33.06 -39.29
C LEU A 144 -19.13 31.68 -39.01
N ALA A 145 -19.13 30.79 -40.01
CA ALA A 145 -19.60 29.41 -39.83
C ALA A 145 -18.72 28.65 -38.82
N PHE A 146 -17.38 28.75 -38.94
CA PHE A 146 -16.47 28.15 -37.96
C PHE A 146 -16.60 28.77 -36.58
N CYS A 147 -16.80 30.08 -36.46
CA CYS A 147 -17.08 30.75 -35.19
C CYS A 147 -18.33 30.20 -34.52
N GLY A 148 -19.41 30.00 -35.27
CA GLY A 148 -20.62 29.35 -34.78
C GLY A 148 -20.36 27.92 -34.28
N LEU A 149 -19.60 27.12 -35.03
CA LEU A 149 -19.18 25.78 -34.60
C LEU A 149 -18.31 25.83 -33.33
N GLY A 150 -17.36 26.76 -33.27
CA GLY A 150 -16.51 27.00 -32.12
C GLY A 150 -17.32 27.30 -30.87
N TYR A 151 -18.34 28.15 -30.98
CA TYR A 151 -19.25 28.45 -29.87
C TYR A 151 -19.97 27.20 -29.33
N PHE A 152 -20.50 26.34 -30.21
CA PHE A 152 -21.12 25.08 -29.79
C PHE A 152 -20.13 24.10 -29.16
N ILE A 153 -18.91 24.00 -29.71
CA ILE A 153 -17.83 23.20 -29.12
C ILE A 153 -17.55 23.70 -27.69
N MET A 154 -17.41 25.01 -27.49
CA MET A 154 -17.12 25.61 -26.19
C MET A 154 -18.23 25.33 -25.17
N LEU A 155 -19.50 25.46 -25.56
CA LEU A 155 -20.64 25.13 -24.71
C LEU A 155 -20.66 23.64 -24.32
N GLY A 156 -20.43 22.74 -25.28
CA GLY A 156 -20.34 21.30 -25.02
C GLY A 156 -19.17 20.96 -24.10
N MET A 157 -18.01 21.57 -24.34
CA MET A 157 -16.79 21.34 -23.56
C MET A 157 -16.92 21.80 -22.11
N PHE A 158 -17.73 22.81 -21.81
CA PHE A 158 -18.03 23.19 -20.43
C PHE A 158 -18.68 22.03 -19.65
N VAL A 159 -19.64 21.33 -20.27
CA VAL A 159 -20.31 20.17 -19.68
C VAL A 159 -19.36 18.98 -19.54
N VAL A 160 -18.60 18.67 -20.60
CA VAL A 160 -17.62 17.57 -20.61
C VAL A 160 -16.58 17.77 -19.51
N THR A 161 -16.03 18.98 -19.39
CA THR A 161 -15.01 19.32 -18.38
C THR A 161 -15.58 19.17 -16.97
N LYS A 162 -16.81 19.63 -16.73
CA LYS A 162 -17.49 19.47 -15.43
C LYS A 162 -17.73 17.99 -15.09
N LEU A 163 -18.13 17.19 -16.07
CA LEU A 163 -18.32 15.75 -15.90
C LEU A 163 -16.99 15.04 -15.58
N ALA A 164 -15.92 15.38 -16.28
CA ALA A 164 -14.58 14.84 -16.05
C ALA A 164 -14.09 15.15 -14.63
N ILE A 165 -14.22 16.41 -14.18
CA ILE A 165 -13.85 16.81 -12.80
C ILE A 165 -14.69 16.04 -11.77
N LYS A 166 -16.01 15.92 -11.98
CA LYS A 166 -16.89 15.17 -11.07
C LYS A 166 -16.50 13.69 -11.01
N GLY A 167 -16.15 13.09 -12.14
CA GLY A 167 -15.62 11.73 -12.23
C GLY A 167 -14.32 11.57 -11.44
N PHE A 168 -13.37 12.49 -11.64
CA PHE A 168 -12.09 12.50 -10.92
C PHE A 168 -12.27 12.64 -9.40
N VAL A 169 -13.11 13.58 -8.94
CA VAL A 169 -13.41 13.74 -7.51
C VAL A 169 -14.05 12.49 -6.93
N ARG A 170 -14.95 11.82 -7.67
CA ARG A 170 -15.55 10.55 -7.23
C ARG A 170 -14.49 9.45 -7.10
N TYR A 171 -13.57 9.36 -8.06
CA TYR A 171 -12.45 8.42 -8.01
C TYR A 171 -11.54 8.69 -6.80
N LEU A 172 -11.18 9.94 -6.53
CA LEU A 172 -10.38 10.30 -5.34
C LEU A 172 -11.10 9.93 -4.04
N LYS A 173 -12.39 10.27 -3.92
CA LYS A 173 -13.20 9.91 -2.75
C LYS A 173 -13.27 8.40 -2.55
N TYR A 174 -13.43 7.64 -3.63
CA TYR A 174 -13.42 6.17 -3.57
C TYR A 174 -12.09 5.64 -3.02
N ASN A 175 -10.95 6.08 -3.56
CA ASN A 175 -9.63 5.66 -3.07
C ASN A 175 -9.40 6.03 -1.60
N VAL A 176 -9.74 7.26 -1.19
CA VAL A 176 -9.63 7.69 0.21
C VAL A 176 -10.53 6.86 1.11
N SER A 177 -11.75 6.52 0.66
CA SER A 177 -12.68 5.69 1.43
C SER A 177 -12.20 4.26 1.61
N LEU A 178 -11.51 3.69 0.62
CA LEU A 178 -10.90 2.36 0.74
C LEU A 178 -9.77 2.35 1.78
N VAL A 179 -8.89 3.36 1.74
CA VAL A 179 -7.79 3.48 2.70
C VAL A 179 -8.32 3.69 4.12
N LYS A 180 -9.29 4.59 4.32
CA LYS A 180 -9.90 4.83 5.64
C LYS A 180 -10.78 3.67 6.13
N GLY A 181 -11.46 2.97 5.23
CA GLY A 181 -12.28 1.81 5.54
C GLY A 181 -11.47 0.57 5.93
N GLY A 182 -10.24 0.44 5.42
CA GLY A 182 -9.28 -0.59 5.83
C GLY A 182 -8.81 -0.41 7.27
N LEU A 183 -8.58 0.83 7.71
CA LEU A 183 -8.13 1.13 9.09
C LEU A 183 -9.15 0.75 10.17
N LYS A 184 -10.46 0.85 9.88
CA LYS A 184 -11.53 0.50 10.82
C LYS A 184 -11.75 -1.01 11.05
N ARG A 185 -11.10 -1.90 10.27
CA ARG A 185 -11.19 -3.36 10.45
C ARG A 185 -10.01 -3.97 11.21
N VAL A 186 -9.05 -3.15 11.62
CA VAL A 186 -7.81 -3.59 12.29
C VAL A 186 -7.80 -3.21 13.78
N GLU A 187 -8.82 -2.49 14.26
CA GLU A 187 -9.13 -2.28 15.69
C GLU A 187 -10.23 -3.24 16.14
#